data_AF-A0A8J7TYN3-F1
#
_entry.id   AF-A0A8J7TYN3-F1
#
_cell.length_a   1.000
_cell.length_b   1.000
_cell.length_c   1.000
_cell.angle_alpha   90.00
_cell.angle_beta   90.00
_cell.angle_gamma   90.00
#
_symmetry.space_group_name_H-M   'P 1'
#
loop_
_entity.id
_entity.type
_entity.pdbx_description
1 polymer ?
#
loop_
_entity_poly.entity_id
_entity_poly.type
_entity_poly.pdbx_seq_one_letter_code
_entity_poly.pdbx_strand_id
1 'polypeptide(L)'
;MMRFLTAAALAAAVALPAAADDKKPATIKLLIPDRPTQTEVTIEGQKQEEPAGLKDGVRVFNTPDLEPGKTYAYKIVCVVVPNNYTRITRTREVTFKAGDTVEVDVRKEDPKVKDEIVVRWVPTPDDIVDKMCEMAKVTKDDVVHDYGCGDAIMLIRAVQKFGAKKGFGNDIDPKMVKQAQEKVKAAGLEDKISITEGDILKMTEKDCKEATVVLLYIGDDLGAKL
;
A
#
# COMPACT_ATOMS: atom_id res chain seq x y z
N MET A 1 -15.87 9.11 30.27
CA MET A 1 -14.82 9.20 29.22
C MET A 1 -15.36 10.06 28.08
N MET A 2 -14.69 11.18 27.82
CA MET A 2 -15.13 12.31 26.99
C MET A 2 -14.84 12.04 25.50
N ARG A 3 -15.83 12.27 24.62
CA ARG A 3 -15.66 12.26 23.15
C ARG A 3 -15.23 13.65 22.70
N PHE A 4 -14.09 13.77 22.03
CA PHE A 4 -13.68 14.99 21.34
C PHE A 4 -14.21 14.96 19.90
N LEU A 5 -15.13 15.85 19.58
CA LEU A 5 -15.32 16.40 18.22
C LEU A 5 -14.71 17.79 18.24
N THR A 6 -13.72 18.05 17.40
CA THR A 6 -13.21 19.41 17.15
C THR A 6 -13.40 19.75 15.68
N ALA A 7 -14.51 20.42 15.37
CA ALA A 7 -14.67 21.22 14.17
C ALA A 7 -14.50 22.68 14.56
N ALA A 8 -13.40 23.30 14.14
CA ALA A 8 -13.19 24.73 14.33
C ALA A 8 -13.97 25.50 13.25
N ALA A 9 -14.94 26.31 13.66
CA ALA A 9 -15.64 27.26 12.80
C ALA A 9 -15.34 28.68 13.26
N LEU A 10 -14.88 29.54 12.35
CA LEU A 10 -14.72 30.97 12.58
C LEU A 10 -15.63 31.74 11.61
N ALA A 11 -16.64 32.43 12.14
CA ALA A 11 -17.20 33.68 11.59
C ALA A 11 -18.35 34.18 12.47
N ALA A 12 -18.31 35.46 12.85
CA ALA A 12 -19.43 36.19 13.43
C ALA A 12 -20.22 36.90 12.30
N ALA A 13 -21.52 36.63 12.20
CA ALA A 13 -22.48 37.46 11.49
C ALA A 13 -23.88 37.26 12.08
N VAL A 14 -24.63 38.36 12.18
CA VAL A 14 -25.91 38.55 12.87
C VAL A 14 -27.00 37.59 12.36
N ALA A 15 -27.68 36.91 13.29
CA ALA A 15 -28.70 35.92 13.02
C ALA A 15 -30.07 36.55 12.70
N LEU A 16 -30.60 36.22 11.52
CA LEU A 16 -32.05 36.16 11.27
C LEU A 16 -32.56 34.79 11.75
N PRO A 17 -33.82 34.67 12.22
CA PRO A 17 -34.34 33.40 12.70
C PRO A 17 -34.47 32.43 11.52
N ALA A 18 -33.61 31.40 11.50
CA ALA A 18 -33.69 30.31 10.53
C ALA A 18 -34.99 29.51 10.80
N ALA A 19 -35.76 29.28 9.75
CA ALA A 19 -36.90 28.36 9.77
C ALA A 19 -36.44 26.97 10.24
N ALA A 20 -37.26 26.29 11.04
CA ALA A 20 -36.99 24.94 11.50
C ALA A 20 -36.90 23.95 10.32
N ASP A 21 -35.82 23.15 10.34
CA ASP A 21 -35.65 21.81 9.76
C ASP A 21 -35.70 21.62 8.21
N ASP A 22 -34.78 22.26 7.47
CA ASP A 22 -34.42 21.82 6.09
C ASP A 22 -33.04 21.13 6.04
N LYS A 23 -32.64 20.46 7.13
CA LYS A 23 -31.40 19.68 7.15
C LYS A 23 -31.58 18.44 6.27
N LYS A 24 -30.57 18.17 5.44
CA LYS A 24 -30.61 17.05 4.50
C LYS A 24 -29.27 16.32 4.50
N PRO A 25 -29.26 14.99 4.41
CA PRO A 25 -28.02 14.25 4.23
C PRO A 25 -27.45 14.53 2.83
N ALA A 26 -26.15 14.37 2.69
CA ALA A 26 -25.52 14.18 1.39
C ALA A 26 -25.35 12.67 1.12
N THR A 27 -25.28 12.30 -0.15
CA THR A 27 -25.03 10.94 -0.62
C THR A 27 -23.63 10.84 -1.23
N ILE A 28 -22.83 9.89 -0.75
CA ILE A 28 -21.52 9.55 -1.28
C ILE A 28 -21.62 8.20 -2.00
N LYS A 29 -21.42 8.22 -3.31
CA LYS A 29 -21.29 7.02 -4.15
C LYS A 29 -19.81 6.68 -4.31
N LEU A 30 -19.35 5.65 -3.61
CA LEU A 30 -17.98 5.18 -3.66
C LEU A 30 -17.86 4.06 -4.69
N LEU A 31 -17.15 4.32 -5.79
CA LEU A 31 -16.83 3.30 -6.79
C LEU A 31 -15.60 2.52 -6.32
N ILE A 32 -15.78 1.23 -6.06
CA ILE A 32 -14.75 0.30 -5.60
C ILE A 32 -14.43 -0.74 -6.69
N PRO A 33 -13.25 -1.38 -6.63
CA PRO A 33 -12.94 -2.49 -7.53
C PRO A 33 -13.98 -3.61 -7.46
N ASP A 34 -14.19 -4.27 -8.60
CA ASP A 34 -15.07 -5.42 -8.69
C ASP A 34 -14.47 -6.64 -7.96
N ARG A 35 -15.32 -7.59 -7.62
CA ARG A 35 -14.90 -8.86 -7.04
C ARG A 35 -14.01 -9.62 -8.04
N PRO A 36 -13.02 -10.41 -7.57
CA PRO A 36 -12.81 -10.87 -6.20
C PRO A 36 -12.07 -9.91 -5.27
N THR A 37 -11.66 -8.72 -5.75
CA THR A 37 -10.99 -7.72 -4.92
C THR A 37 -11.89 -7.25 -3.80
N GLN A 38 -11.38 -7.30 -2.56
CA GLN A 38 -12.10 -6.78 -1.39
C GLN A 38 -11.72 -5.33 -1.13
N THR A 39 -12.64 -4.54 -0.60
CA THR A 39 -12.37 -3.15 -0.23
C THR A 39 -12.92 -2.84 1.17
N GLU A 40 -12.01 -2.71 2.14
CA GLU A 40 -12.34 -2.21 3.46
C GLU A 40 -12.49 -0.70 3.39
N VAL A 41 -13.58 -0.14 3.92
CA VAL A 41 -13.85 1.31 3.84
C VAL A 41 -13.93 1.87 5.24
N THR A 42 -13.25 2.99 5.45
CA THR A 42 -13.30 3.80 6.67
C THR A 42 -13.67 5.22 6.27
N ILE A 43 -14.69 5.80 6.90
CA ILE A 43 -15.12 7.18 6.67
C ILE A 43 -15.00 7.91 8.00
N GLU A 44 -14.27 9.03 8.04
CA GLU A 44 -14.04 9.81 9.27
C GLU A 44 -13.53 8.95 10.44
N GLY A 45 -12.64 8.00 10.13
CA GLY A 45 -12.08 7.06 11.11
C GLY A 45 -13.02 5.94 11.57
N GLN A 46 -14.26 5.88 11.08
CA GLN A 46 -15.22 4.82 11.38
C GLN A 46 -15.23 3.77 10.27
N LYS A 47 -14.90 2.52 10.62
CA LYS A 47 -14.97 1.37 9.70
C LYS A 47 -16.42 1.13 9.28
N GLN A 48 -16.63 0.93 7.99
CA GLN A 48 -17.93 0.72 7.38
C GLN A 48 -18.12 -0.76 7.01
N GLU A 49 -19.24 -1.34 7.45
CA GLU A 49 -19.61 -2.71 7.09
C GLU A 49 -19.86 -2.85 5.57
N GLU A 50 -19.43 -3.97 5.00
CA GLU A 50 -19.71 -4.27 3.60
C GLU A 50 -21.19 -4.66 3.47
N PRO A 51 -21.95 -4.01 2.56
CA PRO A 51 -23.35 -4.36 2.35
C PRO A 51 -23.47 -5.78 1.78
N ALA A 52 -24.44 -6.54 2.31
CA ALA A 52 -24.73 -7.88 1.81
C ALA A 52 -25.15 -7.82 0.33
N GLY A 53 -24.53 -8.65 -0.51
CA GLY A 53 -24.92 -8.80 -1.91
C GLY A 53 -24.50 -7.64 -2.83
N LEU A 54 -23.42 -6.93 -2.53
CA LEU A 54 -22.83 -5.93 -3.44
C LEU A 54 -22.52 -6.55 -4.82
N LYS A 55 -23.15 -6.04 -5.89
CA LYS A 55 -23.01 -6.57 -7.27
C LYS A 55 -22.31 -5.64 -8.25
N ASP A 56 -22.41 -4.32 -8.05
CA ASP A 56 -22.08 -3.34 -9.11
C ASP A 56 -20.84 -2.46 -8.79
N GLY A 57 -20.00 -2.86 -7.83
CA GLY A 57 -18.80 -2.10 -7.48
C GLY A 57 -19.08 -0.70 -6.93
N VAL A 58 -20.31 -0.39 -6.50
CA VAL A 58 -20.68 0.92 -5.93
C VAL A 58 -21.23 0.76 -4.51
N ARG A 59 -20.56 1.38 -3.54
CA ARG A 59 -21.06 1.51 -2.17
C ARG A 59 -21.68 2.89 -1.97
N VAL A 60 -22.90 2.95 -1.44
CA VAL A 60 -23.60 4.21 -1.19
C VAL A 60 -23.62 4.48 0.32
N PHE A 61 -23.17 5.67 0.70
CA PHE A 61 -23.17 6.14 2.07
C PHE A 61 -23.97 7.42 2.16
N ASN A 62 -24.85 7.53 3.15
CA ASN A 62 -25.51 8.79 3.46
C ASN A 62 -24.87 9.38 4.70
N THR A 63 -24.59 10.68 4.67
CA THR A 63 -24.13 11.40 5.85
C THR A 63 -25.27 11.51 6.87
N PRO A 64 -24.97 11.89 8.14
CA PRO A 64 -25.99 12.47 9.00
C PRO A 64 -26.61 13.73 8.38
N ASP A 65 -27.71 14.21 8.94
CA ASP A 65 -28.35 15.46 8.51
C ASP A 65 -27.40 16.65 8.63
N LEU A 66 -27.28 17.41 7.55
CA LEU A 66 -26.34 18.53 7.42
C LEU A 66 -27.09 19.86 7.37
N GLU A 67 -26.45 20.90 7.91
CA GLU A 67 -26.99 22.27 7.83
C GLU A 67 -26.86 22.80 6.40
N PRO A 68 -27.91 23.44 5.86
CA PRO A 68 -27.84 24.06 4.55
C PRO A 68 -26.81 25.20 4.52
N GLY A 69 -26.18 25.41 3.36
CA GLY A 69 -25.23 26.49 3.12
C GLY A 69 -23.81 26.26 3.66
N LYS A 70 -23.55 25.19 4.43
CA LYS A 70 -22.20 24.81 4.87
C LYS A 70 -21.55 23.83 3.90
N THR A 71 -20.25 23.95 3.75
CA THR A 71 -19.41 22.95 3.07
C THR A 71 -18.82 22.02 4.11
N TYR A 72 -18.91 20.73 3.85
CA TYR A 72 -18.36 19.65 4.64
C TYR A 72 -17.26 18.95 3.85
N ALA A 73 -16.35 18.29 4.56
CA ALA A 73 -15.29 17.49 3.97
C ALA A 73 -15.17 16.18 4.74
N TYR A 74 -15.19 15.04 4.05
CA TYR A 74 -14.89 13.73 4.63
C TYR A 74 -13.59 13.17 4.07
N LYS A 75 -12.80 12.59 4.96
CA LYS A 75 -11.70 11.70 4.65
C LYS A 75 -12.22 10.27 4.56
N ILE A 76 -12.08 9.69 3.38
CA ILE A 76 -12.41 8.30 3.09
C ILE A 76 -11.10 7.55 2.89
N VAL A 77 -10.88 6.50 3.69
CA VAL A 77 -9.74 5.60 3.58
C VAL A 77 -10.26 4.24 3.14
N CYS A 78 -9.78 3.79 1.98
CA CYS A 78 -10.12 2.50 1.41
C CYS A 78 -8.88 1.61 1.42
N VAL A 79 -8.96 0.42 2.01
CA VAL A 79 -7.93 -0.61 1.87
C VAL A 79 -8.40 -1.62 0.84
N VAL A 80 -7.80 -1.55 -0.35
CA VAL A 80 -8.05 -2.44 -1.47
C VAL A 80 -7.16 -3.67 -1.30
N VAL A 81 -7.78 -4.85 -1.33
CA VAL A 81 -7.12 -6.15 -1.12
C VAL A 81 -7.35 -7.00 -2.37
N PRO A 82 -6.50 -6.86 -3.40
CA PRO A 82 -6.68 -7.56 -4.68
C PRO A 82 -6.41 -9.06 -4.57
N ASN A 83 -5.56 -9.46 -3.62
CA ASN A 83 -5.18 -10.83 -3.35
C ASN A 83 -4.82 -10.99 -1.85
N ASN A 84 -4.34 -12.17 -1.44
CA ASN A 84 -3.98 -12.46 -0.05
C ASN A 84 -2.58 -11.97 0.39
N TYR A 85 -1.84 -11.28 -0.50
CA TYR A 85 -0.50 -10.75 -0.24
C TYR A 85 -0.47 -9.23 -0.15
N THR A 86 -1.21 -8.53 -1.02
CA THR A 86 -1.13 -7.08 -1.16
C THR A 86 -2.29 -6.38 -0.47
N ARG A 87 -1.97 -5.30 0.25
CA ARG A 87 -2.93 -4.30 0.71
C ARG A 87 -2.55 -2.95 0.14
N ILE A 88 -3.51 -2.25 -0.47
CA ILE A 88 -3.32 -0.93 -1.08
C ILE A 88 -4.25 0.05 -0.36
N THR A 89 -3.68 0.96 0.41
CA THR A 89 -4.43 2.01 1.11
C THR A 89 -4.56 3.23 0.22
N ARG A 90 -5.79 3.60 -0.12
CA ARG A 90 -6.16 4.78 -0.89
C ARG A 90 -6.94 5.75 -0.02
N THR A 91 -6.48 7.00 0.05
CA THR A 91 -7.17 8.07 0.75
C THR A 91 -7.83 9.02 -0.26
N ARG A 92 -9.05 9.45 0.05
CA ARG A 92 -9.77 10.49 -0.67
C ARG A 92 -10.29 11.52 0.32
N GLU A 93 -10.11 12.79 0.01
CA GLU A 93 -10.82 13.88 0.67
C GLU A 93 -11.89 14.37 -0.27
N VAL A 94 -13.16 14.27 0.14
CA VAL A 94 -14.31 14.68 -0.65
C VAL A 94 -15.01 15.83 0.05
N THR A 95 -15.32 16.90 -0.70
CA THR A 95 -16.09 18.04 -0.21
C THR A 95 -17.49 18.03 -0.80
N PHE A 96 -18.49 18.38 0.00
CA PHE A 96 -19.90 18.38 -0.37
C PHE A 96 -20.71 19.31 0.54
N LYS A 97 -21.96 19.57 0.16
CA LYS A 97 -22.96 20.34 0.92
C LYS A 97 -24.18 19.46 1.23
N ALA A 98 -25.06 19.96 2.08
CA ALA A 98 -26.34 19.30 2.38
C ALA A 98 -27.14 19.02 1.09
N GLY A 99 -27.60 17.78 0.92
CA GLY A 99 -28.36 17.35 -0.26
C GLY A 99 -27.54 16.97 -1.49
N ASP A 100 -26.22 17.15 -1.48
CA ASP A 100 -25.37 16.80 -2.63
C ASP A 100 -25.33 15.28 -2.83
N THR A 101 -25.13 14.86 -4.09
CA THR A 101 -24.66 13.52 -4.42
C THR A 101 -23.27 13.63 -5.02
N VAL A 102 -22.27 13.03 -4.37
CA VAL A 102 -20.88 13.04 -4.83
C VAL A 102 -20.42 11.63 -5.16
N GLU A 103 -19.66 11.51 -6.24
CA GLU A 103 -19.03 10.26 -6.65
C GLU A 103 -17.54 10.27 -6.31
N VAL A 104 -17.06 9.20 -5.70
CA VAL A 104 -15.67 9.04 -5.29
C VAL A 104 -15.14 7.75 -5.90
N ASP A 105 -14.19 7.84 -6.82
CA ASP A 105 -13.59 6.66 -7.47
C ASP A 105 -12.31 6.24 -6.75
N VAL A 106 -12.31 5.03 -6.18
CA VAL A 106 -11.15 4.40 -5.54
C VAL A 106 -10.65 3.18 -6.32
N ARG A 107 -11.16 2.95 -7.54
CA ARG A 107 -10.64 1.90 -8.44
C ARG A 107 -9.28 2.26 -9.02
N LYS A 108 -8.99 3.56 -9.13
CA LYS A 108 -7.75 4.10 -9.69
C LYS A 108 -6.94 4.83 -8.62
N GLU A 109 -5.64 4.98 -8.84
CA GLU A 109 -4.77 5.83 -8.00
C GLU A 109 -5.16 7.31 -8.15
N ASP A 110 -4.97 8.09 -7.09
CA ASP A 110 -5.06 9.55 -7.17
C ASP A 110 -3.67 10.10 -7.52
N PRO A 111 -3.51 10.87 -8.61
CA PRO A 111 -2.20 11.40 -9.00
C PRO A 111 -1.59 12.34 -7.94
N LYS A 112 -2.40 12.90 -7.03
CA LYS A 112 -1.95 13.81 -5.97
C LYS A 112 -1.67 13.09 -4.65
N VAL A 113 -2.31 11.94 -4.43
CA VAL A 113 -2.21 11.18 -3.18
C VAL A 113 -1.76 9.77 -3.52
N LYS A 114 -0.46 9.51 -3.34
CA LYS A 114 0.14 8.20 -3.61
C LYS A 114 -0.53 7.11 -2.79
N ASP A 115 -0.71 5.95 -3.42
CA ASP A 115 -1.14 4.74 -2.73
C ASP A 115 -0.06 4.29 -1.72
N GLU A 116 -0.48 3.88 -0.53
CA GLU A 116 0.38 3.15 0.41
C GLU A 116 0.19 1.65 0.17
N ILE A 117 1.25 0.98 -0.29
CA ILE A 117 1.23 -0.44 -0.64
C ILE A 117 1.98 -1.22 0.42
N VAL A 118 1.30 -2.21 1.02
CA VAL A 118 1.89 -3.16 1.96
C VAL A 118 1.83 -4.54 1.34
N VAL A 119 3.00 -5.17 1.20
CA VAL A 119 3.14 -6.53 0.70
C VAL A 119 3.47 -7.45 1.87
N ARG A 120 2.69 -8.52 2.01
CA ARG A 120 2.95 -9.57 2.98
C ARG A 120 4.22 -10.33 2.57
N TRP A 121 5.20 -10.39 3.47
CA TRP A 121 6.36 -11.24 3.26
C TRP A 121 6.00 -12.73 3.28
N VAL A 122 6.44 -13.43 2.23
CA VAL A 122 6.44 -14.90 2.13
C VAL A 122 7.74 -15.31 1.43
N PRO A 123 8.55 -16.21 2.03
CA PRO A 123 9.80 -16.61 1.44
C PRO A 123 9.56 -17.38 0.14
N THR A 124 10.43 -17.16 -0.84
CA THR A 124 10.48 -18.03 -2.02
C THR A 124 11.12 -19.36 -1.62
N PRO A 125 10.49 -20.52 -1.90
CA PRO A 125 11.07 -21.82 -1.56
C PRO A 125 12.45 -22.04 -2.19
N ASP A 126 13.33 -22.73 -1.47
CA ASP A 126 14.71 -22.98 -1.86
C ASP A 126 14.88 -23.57 -3.27
N ASP A 127 14.03 -24.52 -3.64
CA ASP A 127 14.05 -25.17 -4.96
C ASP A 127 13.63 -24.22 -6.08
N ILE A 128 12.71 -23.29 -5.78
CA ILE A 128 12.32 -22.23 -6.72
C ILE A 128 13.45 -21.22 -6.89
N VAL A 129 14.09 -20.79 -5.80
CA VAL A 129 15.28 -19.91 -5.85
C VAL A 129 16.39 -20.53 -6.68
N ASP A 130 16.62 -21.84 -6.52
CA ASP A 130 17.61 -22.56 -7.34
C ASP A 130 17.27 -22.52 -8.81
N LYS A 131 16.00 -22.77 -9.16
CA LYS A 131 15.55 -22.70 -10.56
C LYS A 131 15.68 -21.29 -11.12
N MET A 132 15.40 -20.26 -10.34
CA MET A 132 15.62 -18.87 -10.75
C MET A 132 17.12 -18.61 -11.04
N CYS A 133 18.01 -19.06 -10.17
CA CYS A 133 19.46 -18.94 -10.38
C CYS A 133 19.94 -19.72 -11.62
N GLU A 134 19.43 -20.94 -11.84
CA GLU A 134 19.74 -21.76 -13.02
C GLU A 134 19.27 -21.06 -14.32
N MET A 135 18.06 -20.51 -14.33
CA MET A 135 17.49 -19.80 -15.48
C MET A 135 18.25 -18.52 -15.79
N ALA A 136 18.62 -17.76 -14.77
CA ALA A 136 19.46 -16.57 -14.88
C ALA A 136 20.93 -16.91 -15.22
N LYS A 137 21.30 -18.20 -15.16
CA LYS A 137 22.67 -18.70 -15.35
C LYS A 137 23.68 -18.01 -14.45
N VAL A 138 23.34 -17.86 -13.18
CA VAL A 138 24.19 -17.21 -12.17
C VAL A 138 25.57 -17.88 -12.13
N THR A 139 26.61 -17.06 -12.17
CA THR A 139 28.01 -17.47 -12.15
C THR A 139 28.80 -16.73 -11.07
N LYS A 140 30.06 -17.13 -10.89
CA LYS A 140 31.01 -16.46 -9.99
C LYS A 140 31.36 -15.01 -10.35
N ASP A 141 30.98 -14.56 -11.54
CA ASP A 141 31.26 -13.20 -12.00
C ASP A 141 30.07 -12.27 -11.74
N ASP A 142 28.94 -12.82 -11.25
CA ASP A 142 27.70 -12.07 -11.05
C ASP A 142 27.60 -11.37 -9.70
N VAL A 143 26.97 -10.19 -9.74
CA VAL A 143 26.52 -9.42 -8.58
C VAL A 143 25.00 -9.48 -8.57
N VAL A 144 24.44 -10.21 -7.61
CA VAL A 144 23.01 -10.50 -7.55
C VAL A 144 22.32 -9.47 -6.65
N HIS A 145 21.28 -8.84 -7.18
CA HIS A 145 20.44 -7.92 -6.43
C HIS A 145 19.07 -8.54 -6.14
N ASP A 146 18.55 -8.25 -4.96
CA ASP A 146 17.24 -8.68 -4.48
C ASP A 146 16.52 -7.48 -3.83
N TYR A 147 15.53 -6.92 -4.54
CA TYR A 147 14.79 -5.72 -4.15
C TYR A 147 13.45 -6.12 -3.51
N GLY A 148 13.40 -6.09 -2.18
CA GLY A 148 12.41 -6.79 -1.36
C GLY A 148 12.97 -8.10 -0.80
N CYS A 149 14.21 -8.08 -0.30
CA CYS A 149 14.98 -9.30 -0.05
C CYS A 149 14.46 -10.17 1.08
N GLY A 150 13.58 -9.65 1.93
CA GLY A 150 12.99 -10.40 3.01
C GLY A 150 14.04 -10.95 3.95
N ASP A 151 14.19 -12.27 4.01
CA ASP A 151 15.17 -12.96 4.85
C ASP A 151 16.49 -13.29 4.13
N ALA A 152 16.69 -12.71 2.94
CA ALA A 152 17.85 -12.87 2.06
C ALA A 152 18.10 -14.29 1.52
N ILE A 153 17.09 -15.17 1.51
CA ILE A 153 17.27 -16.54 1.00
C ILE A 153 17.77 -16.57 -0.45
N MET A 154 17.30 -15.65 -1.32
CA MET A 154 17.74 -15.59 -2.71
C MET A 154 19.24 -15.30 -2.83
N LEU A 155 19.73 -14.31 -2.09
CA LEU A 155 21.13 -13.93 -2.07
C LEU A 155 22.02 -15.01 -1.47
N ILE A 156 21.60 -15.60 -0.34
CA ILE A 156 22.33 -16.65 0.36
C ILE A 156 22.53 -17.84 -0.59
N ARG A 157 21.46 -18.30 -1.26
CA ARG A 157 21.55 -19.42 -2.19
C ARG A 157 22.36 -19.10 -3.43
N ALA A 158 22.19 -17.92 -4.02
CA ALA A 158 22.97 -17.49 -5.17
C ALA A 158 24.49 -17.49 -4.86
N VAL A 159 24.89 -16.99 -3.69
CA VAL A 159 26.30 -16.95 -3.29
C VAL A 159 26.82 -18.33 -2.87
N GLN A 160 26.09 -19.09 -2.05
CA GLN A 160 26.56 -20.38 -1.52
C GLN A 160 26.56 -21.50 -2.56
N LYS A 161 25.48 -21.61 -3.34
CA LYS A 161 25.26 -22.75 -4.24
C LYS A 161 25.71 -22.46 -5.66
N PHE A 162 25.50 -21.25 -6.15
CA PHE A 162 25.84 -20.85 -7.53
C PHE A 162 27.15 -20.05 -7.62
N GLY A 163 27.73 -19.71 -6.47
CA GLY A 163 29.04 -19.10 -6.38
C GLY A 163 29.07 -17.61 -6.75
N ALA A 164 27.91 -16.94 -6.80
CA ALA A 164 27.81 -15.52 -7.11
C ALA A 164 28.85 -14.68 -6.35
N LYS A 165 29.43 -13.68 -7.03
CA LYS A 165 30.52 -12.87 -6.49
C LYS A 165 30.09 -12.11 -5.24
N LYS A 166 28.93 -11.47 -5.31
CA LYS A 166 28.32 -10.65 -4.27
C LYS A 166 26.80 -10.70 -4.33
N GLY A 167 26.17 -10.40 -3.20
CA GLY A 167 24.72 -10.18 -3.08
C GLY A 167 24.42 -8.80 -2.48
N PHE A 168 23.40 -8.12 -3.00
CA PHE A 168 22.89 -6.88 -2.44
C PHE A 168 21.38 -6.99 -2.24
N GLY A 169 20.95 -6.89 -0.98
CA GLY A 169 19.54 -6.95 -0.59
C GLY A 169 19.05 -5.60 -0.11
N ASN A 170 17.84 -5.22 -0.51
CA ASN A 170 17.13 -4.09 0.04
C ASN A 170 15.76 -4.54 0.56
N ASP A 171 15.34 -4.09 1.73
CA ASP A 171 13.98 -4.32 2.22
C ASP A 171 13.46 -3.09 2.98
N ILE A 172 12.15 -2.85 2.89
CA ILE A 172 11.50 -1.70 3.52
C ILE A 172 11.16 -1.97 4.99
N ASP A 173 10.99 -3.23 5.39
CA ASP A 173 10.69 -3.60 6.76
C ASP A 173 11.98 -3.76 7.56
N PRO A 174 12.26 -2.89 8.56
CA PRO A 174 13.46 -3.00 9.40
C PRO A 174 13.57 -4.34 10.14
N LYS A 175 12.44 -5.03 10.39
CA LYS A 175 12.46 -6.38 10.98
C LYS A 175 13.00 -7.41 10.00
N MET A 176 12.63 -7.32 8.73
CA MET A 176 13.13 -8.20 7.67
C MET A 176 14.61 -7.94 7.42
N VAL A 177 15.03 -6.67 7.36
CA VAL A 177 16.45 -6.28 7.25
C VAL A 177 17.28 -6.94 8.35
N LYS A 178 16.83 -6.82 9.62
CA LYS A 178 17.52 -7.44 10.75
C LYS A 178 17.59 -8.96 10.61
N GLN A 179 16.47 -9.61 10.25
CA GLN A 179 16.42 -11.05 10.07
C GLN A 179 17.34 -11.54 8.93
N ALA A 180 17.38 -10.83 7.81
CA ALA A 180 18.27 -11.10 6.69
C ALA A 180 19.74 -10.99 7.11
N GLN A 181 20.11 -9.92 7.82
CA GLN A 181 21.47 -9.75 8.34
C GLN A 181 21.87 -10.90 9.28
N GLU A 182 20.97 -11.30 10.19
CA GLU A 182 21.20 -12.45 11.08
C GLU A 182 21.39 -13.77 10.31
N LYS A 183 20.59 -14.00 9.26
CA LYS A 183 20.74 -15.20 8.40
C LYS A 183 22.01 -15.19 7.57
N VAL A 184 22.36 -14.05 6.96
CA VAL A 184 23.60 -13.86 6.20
C VAL A 184 24.81 -14.14 7.10
N LYS A 185 24.77 -13.64 8.35
CA LYS A 185 25.77 -13.92 9.36
C LYS A 185 25.86 -15.40 9.73
N ALA A 186 24.73 -16.03 10.03
CA ALA A 186 24.69 -17.46 10.34
C ALA A 186 25.22 -18.32 9.18
N ALA A 187 25.07 -17.85 7.93
CA ALA A 187 25.58 -18.48 6.73
C ALA A 187 27.09 -18.20 6.47
N GLY A 188 27.73 -17.31 7.24
CA GLY A 188 29.13 -16.92 7.07
C GLY A 188 29.39 -16.08 5.82
N LEU A 189 28.42 -15.28 5.39
CA LEU A 189 28.45 -14.55 4.10
C LEU A 189 28.49 -13.03 4.26
N GLU A 190 28.78 -12.49 5.45
CA GLU A 190 28.77 -11.04 5.72
C GLU A 190 29.75 -10.27 4.81
N ASP A 191 30.84 -10.91 4.37
CA ASP A 191 31.82 -10.30 3.44
C ASP A 191 31.34 -10.28 1.98
N LYS A 192 30.28 -11.01 1.65
CA LYS A 192 29.76 -11.17 0.29
C LYS A 192 28.36 -10.59 0.08
N ILE A 193 27.54 -10.55 1.13
CA ILE A 193 26.15 -10.11 1.05
C ILE A 193 25.95 -8.89 1.94
N SER A 194 25.48 -7.80 1.35
CA SER A 194 25.11 -6.58 2.05
C SER A 194 23.59 -6.39 2.03
N ILE A 195 23.00 -6.07 3.18
CA ILE A 195 21.56 -5.84 3.34
C ILE A 195 21.35 -4.42 3.83
N THR A 196 20.51 -3.66 3.14
CA THR A 196 20.15 -2.27 3.49
C THR A 196 18.65 -2.11 3.68
N GLU A 197 18.26 -1.21 4.58
CA GLU A 197 16.87 -0.75 4.68
C GLU A 197 16.59 0.29 3.60
N GLY A 198 15.47 0.17 2.90
CA GLY A 198 15.05 1.18 1.94
C GLY A 198 13.75 0.89 1.23
N ASP A 199 13.24 1.93 0.59
CA ASP A 199 12.06 1.87 -0.27
C ASP A 199 12.53 1.70 -1.72
N ILE A 200 12.26 0.54 -2.29
CA ILE A 200 12.66 0.19 -3.65
C ILE A 200 12.09 1.15 -4.70
N LEU A 201 10.95 1.80 -4.42
CA LEU A 201 10.34 2.80 -5.32
C LEU A 201 11.09 4.14 -5.34
N LYS A 202 12.10 4.30 -4.49
CA LYS A 202 12.98 5.48 -4.45
C LYS A 202 14.36 5.19 -5.02
N MET A 203 14.62 3.96 -5.43
CA MET A 203 15.88 3.59 -6.05
C MET A 203 16.01 4.22 -7.43
N THR A 204 17.25 4.46 -7.83
CA THR A 204 17.63 5.05 -9.11
C THR A 204 18.52 4.09 -9.88
N GLU A 205 18.76 4.37 -11.16
CA GLU A 205 19.71 3.60 -11.98
C GLU A 205 21.09 3.45 -11.33
N LYS A 206 21.51 4.44 -10.53
CA LYS A 206 22.78 4.39 -9.81
C LYS A 206 22.81 3.27 -8.76
N ASP A 207 21.70 3.05 -8.07
CA ASP A 207 21.58 2.03 -7.02
C ASP A 207 21.58 0.61 -7.61
N CYS A 208 21.25 0.48 -8.89
CA CYS A 208 21.21 -0.77 -9.63
C CYS A 208 22.44 -1.00 -10.52
N LYS A 209 23.36 -0.03 -10.60
CA LYS A 209 24.44 0.00 -11.60
C LYS A 209 25.37 -1.22 -11.56
N GLU A 210 25.58 -1.80 -10.38
CA GLU A 210 26.45 -2.96 -10.20
C GLU A 210 25.75 -4.30 -10.44
N ALA A 211 24.41 -4.31 -10.52
CA ALA A 211 23.64 -5.54 -10.68
C ALA A 211 23.92 -6.18 -12.05
N THR A 212 24.32 -7.44 -12.05
CA THR A 212 24.38 -8.26 -13.29
C THR A 212 23.22 -9.24 -13.38
N VAL A 213 22.63 -9.58 -12.23
CA VAL A 213 21.41 -10.40 -12.11
C VAL A 213 20.52 -9.75 -11.06
N VAL A 214 19.21 -9.68 -11.35
CA VAL A 214 18.20 -9.30 -10.37
C VAL A 214 17.27 -10.49 -10.17
N LEU A 215 17.09 -10.93 -8.93
CA LEU A 215 16.08 -11.91 -8.56
C LEU A 215 14.93 -11.14 -7.89
N LEU A 216 13.71 -11.30 -8.40
CA LEU A 216 12.53 -10.59 -7.89
C LEU A 216 11.39 -11.56 -7.68
N TYR A 217 10.74 -11.40 -6.52
CA TYR A 217 9.44 -11.99 -6.24
C TYR A 217 8.55 -10.93 -5.59
N ILE A 218 7.74 -10.29 -6.42
CA ILE A 218 6.92 -9.13 -6.05
C ILE A 218 5.55 -9.21 -6.71
N GLY A 219 4.54 -8.60 -6.10
CA GLY A 219 3.20 -8.53 -6.68
C GLY A 219 3.11 -7.49 -7.81
N ASP A 220 2.21 -7.73 -8.77
CA ASP A 220 2.00 -6.88 -9.96
C ASP A 220 1.79 -5.39 -9.60
N ASP A 221 1.06 -5.11 -8.52
CA ASP A 221 0.74 -3.73 -8.09
C ASP A 221 1.98 -2.90 -7.75
N LEU A 222 3.01 -3.54 -7.18
CA LEU A 222 4.26 -2.91 -6.83
C LEU A 222 5.25 -2.99 -8.00
N GLY A 223 5.29 -4.13 -8.71
CA GLY A 223 6.11 -4.32 -9.90
C GLY A 223 5.81 -3.33 -11.02
N ALA A 224 4.54 -2.93 -11.21
CA ALA A 224 4.14 -1.93 -12.19
C ALA A 224 4.66 -0.50 -11.89
N LYS A 225 5.23 -0.27 -10.71
CA LYS A 225 5.79 1.02 -10.28
C LYS A 225 7.31 1.08 -10.35
N LEU A 226 7.97 -0.04 -10.65
CA LEU A 226 9.42 -0.17 -10.84
C LEU A 226 9.80 0.10 -12.30
#